data_AF-A0A4R1YXE4-F1
#
_entry.id   AF-A0A4R1YXE4-F1
#
_cell.length_a   1.000
_cell.length_b   1.000
_cell.length_c   1.000
_cell.angle_alpha   90.00
_cell.angle_beta   90.00
_cell.angle_gamma   90.00
#
_symmetry.space_group_name_H-M   'P 1'
#
loop_
_entity.id
_entity.type
_entity.pdbx_description
1 polymer ?
#
loop_
_entity_poly.entity_id
_entity_poly.type
_entity_poly.pdbx_seq_one_letter_code
_entity_poly.pdbx_strand_id
1 'polypeptide(L)'
;MNAVEIEQAVSELAEQPFDAAEFPYAFLMAFGNKDTTIKRLRTGASNKSDLGGVLQTNNIHLATCAPGDIAATLTALRDSPATTRAKSKFILATDGIDLEAEDITTGETIACRYTDFPDHSGFFLQLADISMVKQIRERAFDIRATSRLNRLYVELIKDNPDWGSADKRYDMNHFMARLIFCFFAEDTDIFVSDNLFTATID
;
A
#
# COMPACT_ATOMS: atom_id res chain seq x y z
N MET A 1 6.33 -10.18 2.69
CA MET A 1 5.92 -9.08 1.81
C MET A 1 6.79 -7.89 2.14
N ASN A 2 7.28 -7.15 1.16
CA ASN A 2 8.10 -5.96 1.36
C ASN A 2 7.31 -4.67 1.05
N ALA A 3 7.89 -3.49 1.31
CA ALA A 3 7.19 -2.21 1.12
C ALA A 3 6.76 -1.94 -0.33
N VAL A 4 7.51 -2.47 -1.30
CA VAL A 4 7.20 -2.32 -2.73
C VAL A 4 6.02 -3.19 -3.14
N GLU A 5 5.99 -4.45 -2.70
CA GLU A 5 4.86 -5.35 -2.94
C GLU A 5 3.57 -4.80 -2.32
N ILE A 6 3.66 -4.13 -1.16
CA ILE A 6 2.54 -3.45 -0.52
C ILE A 6 2.04 -2.29 -1.37
N GLU A 7 2.93 -1.39 -1.81
CA GLU A 7 2.54 -0.25 -2.63
C GLU A 7 1.86 -0.71 -3.92
N GLN A 8 2.40 -1.75 -4.57
CA GLN A 8 1.80 -2.33 -5.77
C GLN A 8 0.42 -2.92 -5.49
N ALA A 9 0.26 -3.70 -4.40
CA ALA A 9 -1.04 -4.27 -4.03
C ALA A 9 -2.08 -3.19 -3.67
N VAL A 10 -1.65 -2.10 -3.04
CA VAL A 10 -2.50 -0.94 -2.75
C VAL A 10 -2.88 -0.18 -4.03
N SER A 11 -1.94 -0.03 -4.98
CA SER A 11 -2.22 0.55 -6.29
C SER A 11 -3.25 -0.25 -7.06
N GLU A 12 -3.08 -1.57 -7.13
CA GLU A 12 -4.04 -2.47 -7.77
C GLU A 12 -5.42 -2.39 -7.11
N LEU A 13 -5.47 -2.28 -5.78
CA LEU A 13 -6.72 -2.10 -5.04
C LEU A 13 -7.41 -0.77 -5.40
N ALA A 14 -6.66 0.34 -5.51
CA ALA A 14 -7.20 1.65 -5.85
C ALA A 14 -7.65 1.77 -7.31
N GLU A 15 -7.12 0.95 -8.22
CA GLU A 15 -7.52 0.89 -9.63
C GLU A 15 -8.87 0.16 -9.84
N GLN A 16 -9.29 -0.68 -8.88
CA GLN A 16 -10.57 -1.41 -8.98
C GLN A 16 -11.76 -0.53 -8.59
N PRO A 17 -12.98 -0.83 -9.11
CA PRO A 17 -14.20 -0.22 -8.60
C PRO A 17 -14.33 -0.43 -7.09
N PHE A 18 -14.63 0.64 -6.35
CA PHE A 18 -14.73 0.56 -4.91
C PHE A 18 -15.92 -0.30 -4.46
N ASP A 19 -15.63 -1.34 -3.68
CA ASP A 19 -16.62 -2.18 -3.00
C ASP A 19 -16.51 -1.97 -1.48
N ALA A 20 -17.49 -1.28 -0.90
CA ALA A 20 -17.49 -0.94 0.52
C ALA A 20 -17.50 -2.15 1.46
N ALA A 21 -18.05 -3.29 1.03
CA ALA A 21 -18.13 -4.50 1.85
C ALA A 21 -16.81 -5.30 1.80
N GLU A 22 -16.16 -5.31 0.63
CA GLU A 22 -14.93 -6.08 0.40
C GLU A 22 -13.66 -5.30 0.75
N PHE A 23 -13.69 -3.96 0.64
CA PHE A 23 -12.54 -3.08 0.87
C PHE A 23 -11.78 -3.36 2.17
N PRO A 24 -12.42 -3.48 3.35
CA PRO A 24 -11.70 -3.77 4.60
C PRO A 24 -10.79 -4.99 4.52
N TYR A 25 -11.22 -6.03 3.81
CA TYR A 25 -10.49 -7.28 3.69
C TYR A 25 -9.42 -7.19 2.61
N ALA A 26 -9.74 -6.57 1.47
CA ALA A 26 -8.78 -6.34 0.40
C ALA A 26 -7.62 -5.47 0.87
N PHE A 27 -7.91 -4.41 1.64
CA PHE A 27 -6.91 -3.59 2.32
C PHE A 27 -6.00 -4.45 3.20
N LEU A 28 -6.57 -5.26 4.10
CA LEU A 28 -5.77 -6.10 5.00
C LEU A 28 -4.91 -7.12 4.25
N MET A 29 -5.40 -7.66 3.13
CA MET A 29 -4.62 -8.54 2.25
C MET A 29 -3.46 -7.81 1.57
N ALA A 30 -3.67 -6.57 1.11
CA ALA A 30 -2.61 -5.72 0.56
C ALA A 30 -1.50 -5.42 1.59
N PHE A 31 -1.83 -5.47 2.89
CA PHE A 31 -0.87 -5.39 4.00
C PHE A 31 -0.45 -6.76 4.58
N GLY A 32 -0.69 -7.86 3.85
CA GLY A 32 -0.06 -9.16 4.12
C GLY A 32 -0.83 -10.11 5.01
N ASN A 33 -2.10 -9.81 5.30
CA ASN A 33 -2.94 -10.75 6.03
C ASN A 33 -3.20 -12.02 5.20
N LYS A 34 -2.96 -13.17 5.81
CA LYS A 34 -3.25 -14.48 5.21
C LYS A 34 -4.75 -14.71 5.07
N ASP A 35 -5.15 -15.48 4.06
CA ASP A 35 -6.55 -15.86 3.83
C ASP A 35 -7.26 -16.45 5.06
N THR A 36 -6.53 -17.21 5.87
CA THR A 36 -7.08 -17.80 7.11
C THR A 36 -7.48 -16.73 8.13
N THR A 37 -6.68 -15.66 8.25
CA THR A 37 -7.01 -14.50 9.08
C THR A 37 -8.21 -13.75 8.51
N ILE A 38 -8.21 -13.49 7.20
CA ILE A 38 -9.32 -12.81 6.52
C ILE A 38 -10.63 -13.59 6.69
N LYS A 39 -10.62 -14.91 6.50
CA LYS A 39 -11.79 -15.77 6.71
C LYS A 39 -12.34 -15.67 8.14
N ARG A 40 -11.47 -15.66 9.16
CA ARG A 40 -11.89 -15.50 10.56
C ARG A 40 -12.45 -14.12 10.89
N LEU A 41 -11.96 -13.08 10.22
CA LEU A 41 -12.52 -11.72 10.34
C LEU A 41 -13.89 -11.64 9.66
N ARG A 42 -14.04 -12.22 8.46
CA ARG A 42 -15.32 -12.28 7.74
C ARG A 42 -16.41 -13.04 8.49
N THR A 43 -16.07 -14.17 9.10
CA THR A 43 -17.05 -14.98 9.85
C THR A 43 -17.37 -14.41 11.24
N GLY A 44 -16.77 -13.30 11.65
CA GLY A 44 -16.96 -12.71 12.98
C GLY A 44 -16.28 -13.48 14.12
N ALA A 45 -15.51 -14.53 13.81
CA ALA A 45 -14.81 -15.33 14.80
C ALA A 45 -13.78 -14.48 15.57
N SER A 46 -13.00 -13.67 14.85
CA SER A 46 -12.01 -12.75 15.42
C SER A 46 -12.32 -11.27 15.23
N ASN A 47 -13.33 -10.91 14.41
CA ASN A 47 -13.77 -9.54 14.27
C ASN A 47 -14.75 -9.19 15.40
N LYS A 48 -14.38 -8.23 16.25
CA LYS A 48 -15.19 -7.75 17.39
C LYS A 48 -15.50 -6.27 17.29
N SER A 49 -15.57 -5.74 16.08
CA SER A 49 -16.02 -4.37 15.83
C SER A 49 -17.41 -4.14 16.42
N ASP A 50 -17.59 -2.99 17.07
CA ASP A 50 -18.87 -2.47 17.56
C ASP A 50 -19.49 -1.42 16.62
N LEU A 51 -18.81 -1.07 15.53
CA LEU A 51 -19.22 -0.04 14.56
C LEU A 51 -19.44 -0.59 13.14
N GLY A 52 -19.40 -1.91 12.98
CA GLY A 52 -19.34 -2.54 11.66
C GLY A 52 -17.93 -2.49 11.06
N GLY A 53 -17.78 -2.92 9.81
CA GLY A 53 -16.44 -3.06 9.21
C GLY A 53 -15.59 -4.13 9.89
N VAL A 54 -14.30 -3.86 10.09
CA VAL A 54 -13.30 -4.84 10.55
C VAL A 54 -12.44 -4.30 11.67
N LEU A 55 -12.45 -5.01 12.80
CA LEU A 55 -11.52 -4.83 13.91
C LEU A 55 -10.53 -5.99 13.97
N GLN A 56 -9.25 -5.69 13.81
CA GLN A 56 -8.15 -6.64 14.00
C GLN A 56 -7.33 -6.26 15.23
N THR A 57 -7.41 -7.10 16.27
CA THR A 57 -6.68 -6.92 17.53
C THR A 57 -5.19 -6.66 17.33
N ASN A 58 -4.66 -5.67 18.06
CA ASN A 58 -3.29 -5.15 18.02
C ASN A 58 -2.88 -4.44 16.71
N ASN A 59 -3.79 -4.29 15.76
CA ASN A 59 -3.49 -3.79 14.42
C ASN A 59 -4.35 -2.57 14.06
N ILE A 60 -5.60 -2.77 13.64
CA ILE A 60 -6.42 -1.71 13.05
C ILE A 60 -7.92 -1.87 13.33
N HIS A 61 -8.63 -0.75 13.46
CA HIS A 61 -10.09 -0.69 13.36
C HIS A 61 -10.49 0.11 12.12
N LEU A 62 -11.16 -0.53 11.16
CA LEU A 62 -11.48 0.05 9.87
C LEU A 62 -12.98 -0.06 9.60
N ALA A 63 -13.59 1.05 9.16
CA ALA A 63 -14.98 1.08 8.72
C ALA A 63 -15.14 1.83 7.40
N THR A 64 -16.10 1.38 6.58
CA THR A 64 -16.56 2.10 5.40
C THR A 64 -17.85 2.85 5.73
N CYS A 65 -18.11 3.97 5.05
CA CYS A 65 -19.24 4.84 5.34
C CYS A 65 -19.87 5.41 4.06
N ALA A 66 -21.00 6.13 4.22
CA ALA A 66 -21.61 6.83 3.09
C ALA A 66 -20.81 8.09 2.72
N PRO A 67 -20.91 8.56 1.47
CA PRO A 67 -20.22 9.77 1.03
C PRO A 67 -20.44 10.97 1.96
N GLY A 68 -19.34 11.54 2.48
CA GLY A 68 -19.36 12.68 3.40
C GLY A 68 -19.42 12.36 4.90
N ASP A 69 -19.55 11.09 5.29
CA ASP A 69 -19.61 10.67 6.70
C ASP A 69 -18.24 10.27 7.29
N ILE A 70 -17.13 10.45 6.55
CA ILE A 70 -15.80 10.00 6.94
C ILE A 70 -15.37 10.55 8.30
N ALA A 71 -15.43 11.86 8.50
CA ALA A 71 -14.97 12.48 9.73
C ALA A 71 -15.77 12.00 10.96
N ALA A 72 -17.09 11.81 10.80
CA ALA A 72 -17.95 11.26 11.84
C ALA A 72 -17.59 9.79 12.15
N THR A 73 -17.34 9.00 11.11
CA THR A 73 -16.93 7.60 11.21
C THR A 73 -15.57 7.45 11.88
N LEU A 74 -14.60 8.28 11.50
CA LEU A 74 -13.26 8.27 12.10
C LEU A 74 -13.31 8.66 13.59
N THR A 75 -14.13 9.65 13.94
CA THR A 75 -14.37 10.02 15.34
C THR A 75 -15.00 8.86 16.12
N ALA A 76 -16.02 8.20 15.56
CA ALA A 76 -16.63 7.03 16.17
C ALA A 76 -15.61 5.90 16.38
N LEU A 77 -14.76 5.61 15.39
CA LEU A 77 -13.69 4.63 15.50
C LEU A 77 -12.69 4.99 16.61
N ARG A 78 -12.31 6.26 16.74
CA ARG A 78 -11.42 6.76 17.80
C ARG A 78 -12.02 6.57 19.19
N ASP A 79 -13.30 6.89 19.35
CA ASP A 79 -13.99 6.86 20.64
C ASP A 79 -14.53 5.47 21.02
N SER A 80 -14.47 4.49 20.10
CA SER A 80 -14.96 3.13 20.32
C SER A 80 -14.21 2.41 21.45
N PRO A 81 -14.93 1.89 22.47
CA PRO A 81 -14.35 1.04 23.50
C PRO A 81 -13.74 -0.25 22.92
N ALA A 82 -14.28 -0.75 21.80
CA ALA A 82 -13.70 -1.92 21.13
C ALA A 82 -12.32 -1.61 20.53
N THR A 83 -12.11 -0.43 19.95
CA THR A 83 -10.80 0.04 19.47
C THR A 83 -9.77 -0.01 20.60
N THR A 84 -10.08 0.60 21.74
CA THR A 84 -9.17 0.64 22.90
C THR A 84 -8.90 -0.76 23.43
N ARG A 85 -9.96 -1.57 23.64
CA ARG A 85 -9.83 -2.94 24.18
C ARG A 85 -9.01 -3.85 23.27
N ALA A 86 -9.17 -3.70 21.97
CA ALA A 86 -8.43 -4.45 20.97
C ALA A 86 -6.98 -3.95 20.79
N LYS A 87 -6.61 -2.83 21.42
CA LYS A 87 -5.28 -2.20 21.29
C LYS A 87 -4.93 -1.93 19.82
N SER A 88 -5.91 -1.49 19.03
CA SER A 88 -5.66 -1.08 17.65
C SER A 88 -4.56 -0.02 17.62
N LYS A 89 -3.68 -0.09 16.64
CA LYS A 89 -2.65 0.94 16.41
C LYS A 89 -3.14 1.98 15.42
N PHE A 90 -3.98 1.55 14.48
CA PHE A 90 -4.54 2.40 13.46
C PHE A 90 -6.07 2.43 13.52
N ILE A 91 -6.64 3.54 13.07
CA ILE A 91 -8.04 3.63 12.66
C ILE A 91 -8.12 4.18 11.23
N LEU A 92 -9.10 3.71 10.45
CA LEU A 92 -9.31 4.15 9.06
C LEU A 92 -10.80 4.24 8.75
N ALA A 93 -11.21 5.36 8.15
CA ALA A 93 -12.53 5.55 7.58
C ALA A 93 -12.43 5.92 6.08
N THR A 94 -13.33 5.39 5.27
CA THR A 94 -13.43 5.76 3.85
C THR A 94 -14.86 5.62 3.34
N ASP A 95 -15.24 6.48 2.40
CA ASP A 95 -16.50 6.38 1.64
C ASP A 95 -16.28 5.92 0.19
N GLY A 96 -15.03 5.54 -0.15
CA GLY A 96 -14.61 5.15 -1.50
C GLY A 96 -14.23 6.31 -2.42
N ILE A 97 -14.44 7.56 -1.98
CA ILE A 97 -14.01 8.77 -2.68
C ILE A 97 -12.82 9.36 -1.94
N ASP A 98 -12.96 9.50 -0.64
CA ASP A 98 -11.96 10.03 0.28
C ASP A 98 -11.59 8.97 1.33
N LEU A 99 -10.40 9.10 1.91
CA LEU A 99 -9.87 8.21 2.93
C LEU A 99 -9.18 9.04 4.00
N GLU A 100 -9.58 8.81 5.25
CA GLU A 100 -8.93 9.37 6.42
C GLU A 100 -8.48 8.26 7.36
N ALA A 101 -7.30 8.44 7.95
CA ALA A 101 -6.77 7.49 8.92
C ALA A 101 -5.90 8.16 9.96
N GLU A 102 -5.72 7.46 11.07
CA GLU A 102 -4.87 7.86 12.17
C GLU A 102 -4.09 6.68 12.73
N ASP A 103 -2.82 6.92 13.06
CA ASP A 103 -2.03 6.09 13.96
C ASP A 103 -2.29 6.59 15.39
N ILE A 104 -3.15 5.90 16.12
CA ILE A 104 -3.54 6.32 17.48
C ILE A 104 -2.40 6.19 18.49
N THR A 105 -1.30 5.53 18.12
CA THR A 105 -0.11 5.41 18.98
C THR A 105 0.81 6.62 18.87
N THR A 106 0.80 7.31 17.74
CA THR A 106 1.65 8.49 17.47
C THR A 106 0.87 9.79 17.32
N GLY A 107 -0.44 9.70 17.05
CA GLY A 107 -1.31 10.83 16.70
C GLY A 107 -1.15 11.32 15.26
N GLU A 108 -0.36 10.63 14.44
CA GLU A 108 -0.17 10.98 13.02
C GLU A 108 -1.45 10.67 12.23
N THR A 109 -1.80 11.53 11.28
CA THR A 109 -3.01 11.39 10.46
C THR A 109 -2.68 11.48 8.97
N ILE A 110 -3.52 10.86 8.15
CA ILE A 110 -3.56 11.07 6.71
C ILE A 110 -5.00 11.36 6.29
N ALA A 111 -5.15 12.23 5.30
CA ALA A 111 -6.41 12.53 4.63
C ALA A 111 -6.09 12.72 3.14
N CYS A 112 -6.70 11.92 2.28
CA CYS A 112 -6.42 11.92 0.84
C CYS A 112 -7.63 11.44 0.05
N ARG A 113 -7.62 11.66 -1.27
CA ARG A 113 -8.52 10.93 -2.16
C ARG A 113 -8.19 9.44 -2.09
N TYR A 114 -9.20 8.59 -2.21
CA TYR A 114 -8.99 7.15 -2.27
C TYR A 114 -8.03 6.75 -3.41
N THR A 115 -8.12 7.43 -4.55
CA THR A 115 -7.21 7.23 -5.71
C THR A 115 -5.76 7.57 -5.43
N ASP A 116 -5.50 8.44 -4.44
CA ASP A 116 -4.16 8.91 -4.09
C ASP A 116 -3.58 8.10 -2.91
N PHE A 117 -4.37 7.19 -2.32
CA PHE A 117 -3.94 6.35 -1.21
C PHE A 117 -2.63 5.55 -1.45
N PRO A 118 -2.31 5.05 -2.67
CA PRO A 118 -1.03 4.40 -2.92
C PRO A 118 0.19 5.23 -2.49
N ASP A 119 0.12 6.56 -2.63
CA ASP A 119 1.17 7.50 -2.23
C ASP A 119 1.38 7.54 -0.70
N HIS A 120 0.38 7.11 0.06
CA HIS A 120 0.33 7.09 1.51
C HIS A 120 0.40 5.67 2.11
N SER A 121 0.58 4.63 1.30
CA SER A 121 0.68 3.22 1.74
C SER A 121 1.76 3.00 2.80
N GLY A 122 2.84 3.79 2.75
CA GLY A 122 3.91 3.86 3.73
C GLY A 122 3.43 4.08 5.18
N PHE A 123 2.28 4.72 5.36
CA PHE A 123 1.66 4.99 6.65
C PHE A 123 1.32 3.72 7.44
N PHE A 124 0.98 2.64 6.72
CA PHE A 124 0.49 1.40 7.29
C PHE A 124 1.50 0.25 7.27
N LEU A 125 2.78 0.51 6.96
CA LEU A 125 3.81 -0.55 6.87
C LEU A 125 3.97 -1.37 8.15
N GLN A 126 3.66 -0.79 9.32
CA GLN A 126 3.67 -1.53 10.59
C GLN A 126 2.60 -2.64 10.64
N LEU A 127 1.55 -2.60 9.81
CA LEU A 127 0.59 -3.71 9.68
C LEU A 127 1.22 -4.95 9.04
N ALA A 128 2.28 -4.77 8.26
CA ALA A 128 3.06 -5.84 7.64
C ALA A 128 4.33 -6.18 8.42
N ASP A 129 4.43 -5.75 9.70
CA ASP A 129 5.61 -5.89 10.56
C ASP A 129 6.88 -5.22 9.99
N ILE A 130 6.72 -4.21 9.13
CA ILE A 130 7.82 -3.42 8.56
C ILE A 130 7.96 -2.12 9.36
N SER A 131 9.11 -1.95 10.02
CA SER A 131 9.48 -0.69 10.68
C SER A 131 10.37 0.14 9.75
N MET A 132 9.94 1.37 9.47
CA MET A 132 10.77 2.35 8.75
C MET A 132 11.52 3.22 9.77
N VAL A 133 12.80 3.48 9.52
CA VAL A 133 13.49 4.60 10.17
C VAL A 133 12.81 5.88 9.67
N LYS A 134 12.38 6.78 10.57
CA LYS A 134 11.56 7.99 10.28
C LYS A 134 11.97 8.76 9.01
N GLN A 135 13.26 8.79 8.68
CA GLN A 135 13.81 9.50 7.51
C GLN A 135 13.51 8.87 6.14
N ILE A 136 13.05 7.61 6.07
CA ILE A 136 12.73 6.93 4.80
C ILE A 136 11.25 7.14 4.41
N ARG A 137 10.37 7.42 5.37
CA ARG A 137 8.92 7.60 5.16
C ARG A 137 8.60 8.85 4.33
N GLU A 138 9.45 9.87 4.37
CA GLU A 138 9.24 11.14 3.65
C GLU A 138 9.59 11.08 2.15
N ARG A 139 10.11 9.95 1.65
CA ARG A 139 10.35 9.78 0.21
C ARG A 139 9.36 8.81 -0.42
N ALA A 140 8.07 9.17 -0.36
CA ALA A 140 7.01 8.48 -1.12
C ALA A 140 7.32 8.41 -2.63
N PHE A 141 8.10 9.36 -3.15
CA PHE A 141 8.62 9.33 -4.52
C PHE A 141 9.58 8.15 -4.77
N ASP A 142 10.56 7.94 -3.89
CA ASP A 142 11.56 6.87 -4.04
C ASP A 142 10.90 5.47 -3.93
N ILE A 143 9.86 5.33 -3.10
CA ILE A 143 9.07 4.09 -2.99
C ILE A 143 8.30 3.82 -4.29
N ARG A 144 7.64 4.82 -4.88
CA ARG A 144 6.90 4.68 -6.14
C ARG A 144 7.79 4.36 -7.33
N ALA A 145 8.91 5.06 -7.47
CA ALA A 145 9.87 4.76 -8.53
C ALA A 145 10.39 3.32 -8.42
N THR A 146 10.72 2.89 -7.19
CA THR A 146 11.13 1.52 -6.92
C THR A 146 10.01 0.51 -7.20
N SER A 147 8.76 0.86 -6.90
CA SER A 147 7.61 0.00 -7.20
C SER A 147 7.36 -0.17 -8.68
N ARG A 148 7.41 0.91 -9.46
CA ARG A 148 7.32 0.84 -10.93
C ARG A 148 8.44 -0.02 -11.53
N LEU A 149 9.66 0.08 -11.01
CA LEU A 149 10.78 -0.78 -11.42
C LEU A 149 10.55 -2.26 -11.05
N ASN A 150 9.96 -2.54 -9.88
CA ASN A 150 9.61 -3.90 -9.50
C ASN A 150 8.46 -4.47 -10.35
N ARG A 151 7.44 -3.66 -10.67
CA ARG A 151 6.36 -4.03 -11.60
C ARG A 151 6.92 -4.37 -12.98
N LEU A 152 7.85 -3.56 -13.49
CA LEU A 152 8.57 -3.85 -14.73
C LEU A 152 9.34 -5.18 -14.63
N TYR A 153 10.07 -5.42 -13.54
CA TYR A 153 10.78 -6.68 -13.33
C TYR A 153 9.85 -7.89 -13.35
N VAL A 154 8.71 -7.82 -12.65
CA VAL A 154 7.71 -8.89 -12.60
C VAL A 154 7.09 -9.14 -13.98
N GLU A 155 6.70 -8.09 -14.69
CA GLU A 155 6.13 -8.23 -16.05
C GLU A 155 7.16 -8.79 -17.04
N LEU A 156 8.44 -8.39 -16.95
CA LEU A 156 9.50 -8.96 -17.78
C LEU A 156 9.68 -10.47 -17.54
N ILE A 157 9.59 -10.95 -16.30
CA ILE A 157 9.63 -12.40 -16.00
C ILE A 157 8.38 -13.10 -16.50
N LYS A 158 7.20 -12.48 -16.35
CA LYS A 158 5.93 -13.06 -16.78
C LYS A 158 5.91 -13.28 -18.30
N ASP A 159 6.41 -12.31 -19.06
CA ASP A 159 6.50 -12.40 -20.52
C ASP A 159 7.72 -13.21 -21.00
N ASN A 160 8.75 -13.36 -20.15
CA ASN A 160 9.97 -14.13 -20.44
C ASN A 160 10.29 -15.09 -19.27
N PRO A 161 9.57 -16.22 -19.12
CA PRO A 161 9.63 -17.07 -17.92
C PRO A 161 11.02 -17.64 -17.59
N ASP A 162 11.88 -17.84 -18.60
CA ASP A 162 13.24 -18.35 -18.43
C ASP A 162 14.19 -17.33 -17.77
N TRP A 163 13.84 -16.03 -17.79
CA TRP A 163 14.67 -14.96 -17.22
C TRP A 163 14.66 -14.96 -15.68
N GLY A 164 13.66 -15.59 -15.06
CA GLY A 164 13.58 -15.79 -13.61
C GLY A 164 14.46 -16.92 -13.08
N SER A 165 15.10 -17.71 -13.95
CA SER A 165 15.94 -18.85 -13.57
C SER A 165 17.22 -18.41 -12.85
N ALA A 166 17.80 -19.32 -12.04
CA ALA A 166 19.04 -19.03 -11.32
C ALA A 166 20.19 -18.62 -12.26
N ASP A 167 20.25 -19.25 -13.44
CA ASP A 167 21.29 -19.02 -14.45
C ASP A 167 21.12 -17.67 -15.17
N LYS A 168 19.91 -17.10 -15.19
CA LYS A 168 19.59 -15.82 -15.85
C LYS A 168 19.42 -14.64 -14.90
N ARG A 169 19.41 -14.88 -13.59
CA ARG A 169 19.27 -13.84 -12.56
C ARG A 169 20.34 -12.76 -12.68
N TYR A 170 21.57 -13.13 -13.00
CA TYR A 170 22.65 -12.16 -13.20
C TYR A 170 22.37 -11.23 -14.38
N ASP A 171 21.99 -11.79 -15.53
CA ASP A 171 21.65 -11.04 -16.74
C ASP A 171 20.46 -10.09 -16.48
N MET A 172 19.42 -10.58 -15.80
CA MET A 172 18.24 -9.79 -15.45
C MET A 172 18.58 -8.62 -14.51
N ASN A 173 19.36 -8.88 -13.45
CA ASN A 173 19.79 -7.82 -12.54
C ASN A 173 20.65 -6.77 -13.27
N HIS A 174 21.51 -7.22 -14.19
CA HIS A 174 22.34 -6.32 -14.98
C HIS A 174 21.51 -5.48 -15.97
N PHE A 175 20.47 -6.06 -16.55
CA PHE A 175 19.51 -5.35 -17.37
C PHE A 175 18.76 -4.27 -16.58
N MET A 176 18.20 -4.61 -15.41
CA MET A 176 17.55 -3.63 -14.53
C MET A 176 18.49 -2.51 -14.09
N ALA A 177 19.75 -2.83 -13.74
CA ALA A 177 20.75 -1.83 -13.38
C ALA A 177 21.04 -0.85 -14.53
N ARG A 178 21.07 -1.35 -15.78
CA ARG A 178 21.23 -0.49 -16.96
C ARG A 178 20.03 0.42 -17.19
N LEU A 179 18.80 -0.09 -17.01
CA LEU A 179 17.60 0.73 -17.10
C LEU A 179 17.61 1.86 -16.07
N ILE A 180 17.89 1.52 -14.80
CA ILE A 180 18.00 2.50 -13.71
C ILE A 180 19.06 3.56 -14.03
N PHE A 181 20.22 3.13 -14.54
CA PHE A 181 21.27 4.05 -14.96
C PHE A 181 20.81 4.96 -16.10
N CYS A 182 20.13 4.44 -17.11
CA CYS A 182 19.64 5.25 -18.23
C CYS A 182 18.61 6.29 -17.78
N PHE A 183 17.64 5.92 -16.94
CA PHE A 183 16.67 6.87 -16.36
C PHE A 183 17.37 7.93 -15.52
N PHE A 184 18.34 7.54 -14.70
CA PHE A 184 19.12 8.51 -13.92
C PHE A 184 19.96 9.42 -14.83
N ALA A 185 20.58 8.87 -15.87
CA ALA A 185 21.51 9.59 -16.74
C ALA A 185 20.81 10.63 -17.63
N GLU A 186 19.58 10.37 -18.07
CA GLU A 186 18.79 11.33 -18.85
C GLU A 186 18.24 12.49 -18.00
N ASP A 187 18.10 12.30 -16.68
CA ASP A 187 17.60 13.31 -15.74
C ASP A 187 18.74 14.11 -15.03
N THR A 188 20.01 13.76 -15.24
CA THR A 188 21.15 14.32 -14.50
C THR A 188 22.29 14.86 -15.38
N ASP A 189 21.99 15.25 -16.62
CA ASP A 189 22.94 15.79 -17.60
C ASP A 189 24.11 14.84 -17.95
N ILE A 190 23.99 13.54 -17.64
CA ILE A 190 24.98 12.53 -18.08
C ILE A 190 24.79 12.23 -19.57
N PHE A 191 23.54 12.16 -20.04
CA PHE A 191 23.24 12.12 -21.47
C PHE A 191 23.25 13.52 -22.08
N VAL A 192 23.51 13.56 -23.39
CA VAL A 192 23.70 14.82 -24.14
C VAL A 192 22.43 15.65 -24.28
N SER A 193 21.27 15.08 -23.96
CA SER A 193 19.97 15.75 -23.98
C SER A 193 19.00 15.03 -23.05
N ASP A 194 18.07 15.80 -22.48
CA ASP A 194 16.94 15.28 -21.71
C ASP A 194 16.12 14.27 -22.51
N ASN A 195 15.56 13.26 -21.82
CA ASN A 195 14.68 12.23 -22.38
C ASN A 195 15.29 11.41 -23.54
N LEU A 196 16.62 11.40 -23.72
CA LEU A 196 17.27 10.68 -24.82
C LEU A 196 16.98 9.18 -24.80
N PHE A 197 16.89 8.56 -23.62
CA PHE A 197 16.59 7.14 -23.51
C PHE A 197 15.10 6.90 -23.67
N THR A 198 14.27 7.64 -22.95
CA THR A 198 12.80 7.51 -23.02
C THR A 198 12.28 7.70 -24.46
N ALA A 199 12.84 8.64 -25.23
CA ALA A 199 12.48 8.87 -26.63
C ALA A 199 12.80 7.72 -27.60
N THR A 200 13.53 6.68 -27.18
CA THR A 200 13.83 5.51 -28.02
C THR A 200 12.80 4.38 -27.89
N ILE A 201 11.86 4.51 -26.95
CA ILE A 201 10.84 3.48 -26.65
C ILE A 201 9.50 3.78 -27.36
N ASP A 202 9.30 5.01 -27.85
CA ASP A 202 8.17 5.45 -28.69
C ASP A 202 8.31 5.00 -30.17
#